data_AF-A0A1I1H987-F1
#
_entry.id   AF-A0A1I1H987-F1
#
_cell.length_a   1.000
_cell.length_b   1.000
_cell.length_c   1.000
_cell.angle_alpha   90.00
_cell.angle_beta   90.00
_cell.angle_gamma   90.00
#
_symmetry.space_group_name_H-M   'P 1'
#
loop_
_entity.id
_entity.type
_entity.pdbx_description
1 polymer ?
#
loop_
_entity_poly.entity_id
_entity_poly.type
_entity_poly.pdbx_seq_one_letter_code
_entity_poly.pdbx_strand_id
1 'polypeptide(L)'
;MPTPTRSPIRRPPPPRRGPIRPPLIPGRRALTALGGTLALILASLTVPDPALAHAGHAAPASAALSCAPKSPHTGLNAGLPTPEGYAPSRGTVTALTLFIDFPGSEATIPTTERFAEFFPGTSEYLATSSYGKLRYRAEPVHRWLRMSRPFEDYGIDRGVGWHPDDPDGYNRLMREIVSALGDETDFAAYDLVNVLATPNAGPHALEQVLSVSFAGRPLVDTPSGPLRNISFIWSTQPGESPHRVLVHENGHAFGLPDLYWTGAGVPPLLTGHWDVMEQDWGPSNDLLAWHKWKLGWLAPGQVACVTAPGGSEHLLTPLGDPAGDGVRMVALPTGPHQVIVAEVRAPSELDRAVCRTGVLISRVDTRARSGEGPIRVADATPGSSGCLAAPDPQVTAELTDAPYLPGDTFRDHRAGITVQVLEADRDGRHRIRVTRD
;
A
#
# COMPACT_ATOMS: atom_id res chain seq x y z
N MET A 1 55.86 -31.92 -45.99
CA MET A 1 55.32 -32.61 -44.79
C MET A 1 54.10 -31.83 -44.32
N PRO A 2 52.94 -32.47 -44.17
CA PRO A 2 51.65 -31.78 -44.09
C PRO A 2 51.27 -31.39 -42.66
N THR A 3 50.53 -30.29 -42.57
CA THR A 3 49.86 -29.69 -41.41
C THR A 3 48.82 -30.62 -40.76
N PRO A 4 48.68 -30.63 -39.42
CA PRO A 4 47.67 -31.46 -38.76
C PRO A 4 46.30 -30.78 -38.78
N THR A 5 45.33 -31.46 -39.38
CA THR A 5 43.90 -31.13 -39.38
C THR A 5 43.26 -31.46 -38.03
N ARG A 6 42.69 -30.45 -37.36
CA ARG A 6 41.83 -30.64 -36.18
C ARG A 6 40.45 -31.15 -36.61
N SER A 7 40.02 -32.29 -36.06
CA SER A 7 38.63 -32.78 -36.16
C SER A 7 37.68 -31.91 -35.32
N PRO A 8 36.45 -31.63 -35.80
CA PRO A 8 35.47 -30.89 -35.01
C PRO A 8 34.77 -31.83 -34.02
N ILE A 9 34.75 -31.43 -32.75
CA ILE A 9 33.96 -32.07 -31.68
C ILE A 9 32.48 -31.76 -31.93
N ARG A 10 31.68 -32.78 -32.25
CA ARG A 10 30.22 -32.69 -32.34
C ARG A 10 29.62 -32.45 -30.95
N ARG A 11 28.92 -31.32 -30.76
CA ARG A 11 28.03 -31.10 -29.61
C ARG A 11 26.73 -31.92 -29.79
N PRO A 12 26.18 -32.53 -28.72
CA PRO A 12 24.87 -33.16 -28.79
C PRO A 12 23.75 -32.10 -28.93
N PRO A 13 22.63 -32.42 -29.62
CA PRO A 13 21.53 -31.48 -29.80
C PRO A 13 20.74 -31.28 -28.50
N PRO A 14 20.13 -30.10 -28.29
CA PRO A 14 19.25 -29.85 -27.14
C PRO A 14 17.96 -30.70 -27.23
N PRO A 15 17.35 -31.06 -26.10
CA PRO A 15 16.12 -31.84 -26.09
C PRO A 15 14.96 -31.04 -26.71
N ARG A 16 14.23 -31.69 -27.62
CA ARG A 16 13.00 -31.17 -28.24
C ARG A 16 11.92 -31.03 -27.16
N ARG A 17 11.54 -29.79 -26.82
CA ARG A 17 10.29 -29.51 -26.12
C ARG A 17 9.13 -29.70 -27.11
N GLY A 18 8.39 -30.79 -26.95
CA GLY A 18 7.09 -30.96 -27.62
C GLY A 18 6.06 -29.98 -27.03
N PRO A 19 5.03 -29.58 -27.79
CA PRO A 19 3.99 -28.71 -27.28
C PRO A 19 3.20 -29.42 -26.19
N ILE A 20 3.25 -28.87 -24.98
CA ILE A 20 2.35 -29.24 -23.88
C ILE A 20 0.98 -28.71 -24.28
N ARG A 21 0.09 -29.62 -24.69
CA ARG A 21 -1.32 -29.32 -24.91
C ARG A 21 -1.98 -29.03 -23.55
N PRO A 22 -2.68 -27.90 -23.37
CA PRO A 22 -3.53 -27.71 -22.20
C PRO A 22 -4.70 -28.71 -22.23
N PRO A 23 -5.19 -29.13 -21.06
CA PRO A 23 -6.37 -29.99 -20.98
C PRO A 23 -7.60 -29.25 -21.51
N LEU A 24 -8.29 -29.91 -22.45
CA LEU A 24 -9.62 -29.52 -22.93
C LEU A 24 -10.63 -29.72 -21.80
N ILE A 25 -11.21 -28.63 -21.30
CA ILE A 25 -12.43 -28.67 -20.48
C ILE A 25 -13.62 -28.45 -21.42
N PRO A 26 -14.59 -29.38 -21.47
CA PRO A 26 -15.67 -29.35 -22.44
C PRO A 26 -16.82 -28.42 -22.02
N GLY A 27 -17.26 -27.61 -22.99
CA GLY A 27 -18.66 -27.37 -23.31
C GLY A 27 -19.49 -26.50 -22.37
N ARG A 28 -19.79 -25.27 -22.80
CA ARG A 28 -21.12 -24.70 -22.61
C ARG A 28 -21.64 -24.11 -23.92
N ARG A 29 -22.81 -24.60 -24.30
CA ARG A 29 -23.56 -24.28 -25.51
C ARG A 29 -24.05 -22.83 -25.45
N ALA A 30 -23.83 -22.10 -26.53
CA ALA A 30 -24.54 -20.87 -26.84
C ALA A 30 -26.03 -21.18 -27.04
N LEU A 31 -26.89 -20.43 -26.37
CA LEU A 31 -28.31 -20.32 -26.68
C LEU A 31 -28.58 -18.84 -26.94
N THR A 32 -28.71 -18.51 -28.22
CA THR A 32 -29.30 -17.28 -28.72
C THR A 32 -30.81 -17.35 -28.53
N ALA A 33 -31.39 -16.32 -27.92
CA ALA A 33 -32.81 -16.00 -28.06
C ALA A 33 -32.95 -14.49 -28.25
N LEU A 34 -33.41 -14.10 -29.43
CA LEU A 34 -33.93 -12.78 -29.76
C LEU A 34 -35.32 -12.60 -29.13
N GLY A 35 -35.65 -11.37 -28.77
CA GLY A 35 -36.99 -10.83 -28.93
C GLY A 35 -37.58 -10.11 -27.71
N GLY A 36 -38.03 -8.87 -27.93
CA GLY A 36 -39.13 -8.30 -27.15
C GLY A 36 -38.86 -6.95 -26.48
N THR A 37 -39.01 -5.87 -27.24
CA THR A 37 -39.34 -4.54 -26.72
C THR A 37 -40.67 -4.56 -25.98
N LEU A 38 -40.70 -4.03 -24.75
CA LEU A 38 -41.92 -3.55 -24.11
C LEU A 38 -41.62 -2.25 -23.37
N ALA A 39 -42.16 -1.16 -23.90
CA ALA A 39 -42.19 0.14 -23.23
C ALA A 39 -43.23 0.09 -22.11
N LEU A 40 -42.84 0.47 -20.89
CA LEU A 40 -43.76 0.81 -19.82
C LEU A 40 -43.55 2.27 -19.41
N ILE A 41 -44.62 3.03 -19.62
CA ILE A 41 -44.85 4.37 -19.10
C ILE A 41 -45.17 4.21 -17.61
N LEU A 42 -44.35 4.75 -16.72
CA LEU A 42 -44.74 4.98 -15.33
C LEU A 42 -44.86 6.48 -15.07
N ALA A 43 -46.05 6.83 -14.57
CA ALA A 43 -46.45 8.16 -14.16
C ALA A 43 -45.60 8.67 -12.98
N SER A 44 -45.13 9.90 -13.10
CA SER A 44 -44.43 10.63 -12.05
C SER A 44 -45.38 11.01 -10.92
N LEU A 45 -45.31 10.29 -9.79
CA LEU A 45 -45.86 10.76 -8.52
C LEU A 45 -44.76 11.57 -7.82
N THR A 46 -44.99 12.88 -7.67
CA THR A 46 -44.12 13.76 -6.88
C THR A 46 -44.34 13.49 -5.40
N VAL A 47 -43.45 12.70 -4.80
CA VAL A 47 -43.27 12.64 -3.36
C VAL A 47 -42.46 13.88 -2.94
N PRO A 48 -42.84 14.62 -1.88
CA PRO A 48 -42.05 15.74 -1.40
C PRO A 48 -40.68 15.25 -0.92
N ASP A 49 -39.62 15.77 -1.54
CA ASP A 49 -38.22 15.53 -1.18
C ASP A 49 -37.98 16.02 0.27
N PRO A 50 -37.48 15.17 1.19
CA PRO A 50 -36.96 15.67 2.46
C PRO A 50 -35.77 16.58 2.12
N ALA A 51 -35.81 17.82 2.61
CA ALA A 51 -34.85 18.87 2.29
C ALA A 51 -33.39 18.36 2.34
N LEU A 52 -32.75 18.26 1.17
CA LEU A 52 -31.34 17.91 1.02
C LEU A 52 -30.48 19.02 1.61
N ALA A 53 -29.68 18.70 2.63
CA ALA A 53 -28.65 19.59 3.11
C ALA A 53 -27.46 19.58 2.12
N HIS A 54 -27.17 20.73 1.51
CA HIS A 54 -25.92 20.94 0.80
C HIS A 54 -24.80 21.10 1.83
N ALA A 55 -24.07 20.01 2.12
CA ALA A 55 -22.90 20.04 2.98
C ALA A 55 -21.69 20.59 2.19
N GLY A 56 -21.74 21.88 1.85
CA GLY A 56 -20.69 22.58 1.12
C GLY A 56 -19.56 23.13 1.99
N HIS A 57 -19.46 22.75 3.27
CA HIS A 57 -18.47 23.33 4.18
C HIS A 57 -17.64 22.25 4.88
N ALA A 58 -16.32 22.41 4.76
CA ALA A 58 -15.29 21.73 5.53
C ALA A 58 -15.67 21.57 7.01
N ALA A 59 -15.63 20.34 7.52
CA ALA A 59 -15.88 20.08 8.93
C ALA A 59 -14.80 20.75 9.80
N PRO A 60 -15.14 21.39 10.94
CA PRO A 60 -14.12 21.79 11.91
C PRO A 60 -13.34 20.56 12.39
N ALA A 61 -12.08 20.73 12.81
CA ALA A 61 -11.19 19.61 13.20
C ALA A 61 -11.82 18.62 14.19
N SER A 62 -12.61 19.12 15.14
CA SER A 62 -13.34 18.30 16.11
C SER A 62 -14.45 17.44 15.48
N ALA A 63 -15.08 17.89 14.40
CA ALA A 63 -16.15 17.17 13.72
C ALA A 63 -15.61 16.12 12.74
N ALA A 64 -14.43 16.32 12.15
CA ALA A 64 -13.78 15.28 11.37
C ALA A 64 -13.43 14.06 12.26
N LEU A 65 -12.92 14.30 13.47
CA LEU A 65 -12.50 13.23 14.39
C LEU A 65 -13.64 12.30 14.86
N SER A 66 -14.91 12.68 14.77
CA SER A 66 -16.01 11.74 15.08
C SER A 66 -16.10 10.58 14.08
N CYS A 67 -15.46 10.70 12.92
CA CYS A 67 -15.37 9.64 11.92
C CYS A 67 -14.05 8.85 11.96
N ALA A 68 -13.22 9.07 12.99
CA ALA A 68 -11.91 8.45 13.16
C ALA A 68 -11.97 7.40 14.30
N PRO A 69 -12.48 6.18 14.06
CA PRO A 69 -12.44 5.12 15.07
C PRO A 69 -11.02 4.84 15.51
N LYS A 70 -10.86 4.64 16.81
CA LYS A 70 -9.62 4.15 17.42
C LYS A 70 -9.50 2.65 17.19
N SER A 71 -8.27 2.14 17.21
CA SER A 71 -8.04 0.69 17.31
C SER A 71 -8.04 0.27 18.78
N PRO A 72 -8.61 -0.92 19.10
CA PRO A 72 -8.48 -1.51 20.43
C PRO A 72 -7.13 -2.23 20.63
N HIS A 73 -6.25 -2.25 19.62
CA HIS A 73 -4.96 -2.94 19.67
C HIS A 73 -3.79 -1.96 19.71
N THR A 74 -2.72 -2.37 20.39
CA THR A 74 -1.42 -1.73 20.31
C THR A 74 -0.67 -2.19 19.06
N GLY A 75 0.26 -1.39 18.55
CA GLY A 75 1.04 -1.72 17.36
C GLY A 75 0.38 -1.22 16.07
N LEU A 76 0.78 -1.80 14.93
CA LEU A 76 0.31 -1.40 13.60
C LEU A 76 -1.19 -1.68 13.46
N ASN A 77 -1.96 -0.65 13.09
CA ASN A 77 -3.41 -0.74 12.95
C ASN A 77 -3.97 0.40 12.09
N ALA A 78 -5.18 0.23 11.57
CA ALA A 78 -5.85 1.24 10.74
C ALA A 78 -6.56 2.35 11.55
N GLY A 79 -6.50 2.33 12.88
CA GLY A 79 -7.15 3.30 13.75
C GLY A 79 -6.41 4.64 13.82
N LEU A 80 -7.16 5.69 14.18
CA LEU A 80 -6.64 7.05 14.38
C LEU A 80 -6.88 7.49 15.84
N PRO A 81 -5.96 8.25 16.46
CA PRO A 81 -4.64 8.64 15.93
C PRO A 81 -3.65 7.47 15.89
N THR A 82 -2.53 7.65 15.20
CA THR A 82 -1.37 6.75 15.34
C THR A 82 -0.84 6.82 16.79
N PRO A 83 -0.59 5.67 17.46
CA PRO A 83 0.00 5.65 18.79
C PRO A 83 1.39 6.30 18.86
N GLU A 84 1.88 6.56 20.06
CA GLU A 84 3.27 6.98 20.26
C GLU A 84 4.28 5.88 19.90
N GLY A 85 5.53 6.27 19.63
CA GLY A 85 6.64 5.35 19.35
C GLY A 85 6.95 5.15 17.87
N TYR A 86 6.07 5.58 16.97
CA TYR A 86 6.28 5.64 15.52
C TYR A 86 7.03 6.90 15.10
N ALA A 87 7.65 6.87 13.93
CA ALA A 87 8.31 8.04 13.35
C ALA A 87 7.27 9.12 12.99
N PRO A 88 7.63 10.42 13.03
CA PRO A 88 6.77 11.47 12.50
C PRO A 88 6.41 11.19 11.04
N SER A 89 5.17 11.49 10.65
CA SER A 89 4.71 11.36 9.26
C SER A 89 4.65 12.71 8.53
N ARG A 90 5.05 13.80 9.16
CA ARG A 90 4.96 15.18 8.64
C ARG A 90 6.21 15.96 8.99
N GLY A 91 6.43 17.06 8.27
CA GLY A 91 7.60 17.89 8.46
C GLY A 91 8.82 17.28 7.78
N THR A 92 10.01 17.43 8.37
CA THR A 92 11.21 16.73 7.88
C THR A 92 11.38 15.45 8.67
N VAL A 93 11.45 14.34 7.95
CA VAL A 93 11.84 13.05 8.50
C VAL A 93 13.25 12.76 8.02
N THR A 94 14.16 12.50 8.95
CA THR A 94 15.55 12.15 8.66
C THR A 94 15.76 10.66 8.87
N ALA A 95 16.17 9.98 7.81
CA ALA A 95 16.33 8.54 7.76
C ALA A 95 17.81 8.18 7.63
N LEU A 96 18.37 7.52 8.65
CA LEU A 96 19.72 6.95 8.54
C LEU A 96 19.68 5.76 7.61
N THR A 97 20.43 5.79 6.50
CA THR A 97 20.45 4.69 5.53
C THR A 97 21.78 3.98 5.59
N LEU A 98 21.74 2.71 5.99
CA LEU A 98 22.89 1.84 6.22
C LEU A 98 22.94 0.72 5.18
N PHE A 99 24.13 0.20 4.93
CA PHE A 99 24.36 -0.86 3.96
C PHE A 99 25.06 -2.02 4.65
N ILE A 100 24.52 -3.24 4.51
CA ILE A 100 25.08 -4.44 5.15
C ILE A 100 25.39 -5.53 4.12
N ASP A 101 26.45 -6.28 4.36
CA ASP A 101 26.78 -7.50 3.61
C ASP A 101 27.27 -8.60 4.56
N PHE A 102 27.47 -9.80 4.01
CA PHE A 102 27.70 -11.02 4.81
C PHE A 102 28.90 -11.80 4.28
N PRO A 103 29.65 -12.54 5.12
CA PRO A 103 30.59 -13.56 4.66
C PRO A 103 29.88 -14.55 3.72
N GLY A 104 30.45 -14.80 2.54
CA GLY A 104 29.86 -15.68 1.53
C GLY A 104 28.81 -15.02 0.61
N SER A 105 28.25 -13.88 1.05
CA SER A 105 27.41 -12.98 0.24
C SER A 105 27.94 -11.56 0.34
N GLU A 106 29.21 -11.37 -0.01
CA GLU A 106 29.83 -10.05 0.01
C GLU A 106 29.21 -9.13 -1.04
N ALA A 107 29.20 -7.83 -0.75
CA ALA A 107 28.71 -6.85 -1.71
C ALA A 107 29.57 -6.80 -2.96
N THR A 108 28.92 -6.92 -4.12
CA THR A 108 29.56 -6.85 -5.44
C THR A 108 29.37 -5.50 -6.13
N ILE A 109 28.59 -4.60 -5.53
CA ILE A 109 28.31 -3.25 -6.02
C ILE A 109 28.69 -2.18 -4.99
N PRO A 110 28.97 -0.93 -5.41
CA PRO A 110 29.13 0.19 -4.49
C PRO A 110 27.83 0.52 -3.73
N THR A 111 27.94 1.06 -2.51
CA THR A 111 26.77 1.53 -1.75
C THR A 111 26.01 2.65 -2.46
N THR A 112 26.70 3.47 -3.28
CA THR A 112 26.06 4.50 -4.10
C THR A 112 25.13 3.92 -5.17
N GLU A 113 25.47 2.76 -5.72
CA GLU A 113 24.62 2.05 -6.67
C GLU A 113 23.40 1.46 -5.95
N ARG A 114 23.63 0.76 -4.83
CA ARG A 114 22.54 0.23 -4.00
C ARG A 114 21.59 1.33 -3.51
N PHE A 115 22.13 2.51 -3.16
CA PHE A 115 21.32 3.67 -2.75
C PHE A 115 20.44 4.20 -3.88
N ALA A 116 21.00 4.28 -5.09
CA ALA A 116 20.31 4.80 -6.28
C ALA A 116 19.14 3.91 -6.74
N GLU A 117 19.07 2.65 -6.29
CA GLU A 117 17.89 1.81 -6.50
C GLU A 117 16.65 2.34 -5.76
N PHE A 118 16.82 3.01 -4.62
CA PHE A 118 15.72 3.48 -3.78
C PHE A 118 15.53 5.01 -3.83
N PHE A 119 16.61 5.77 -4.00
CA PHE A 119 16.59 7.23 -3.96
C PHE A 119 16.99 7.85 -5.30
N PRO A 120 16.30 8.92 -5.76
CA PRO A 120 15.33 9.74 -5.01
C PRO A 120 13.88 9.21 -4.98
N GLY A 121 13.59 8.08 -5.63
CA GLY A 121 12.23 7.57 -5.81
C GLY A 121 11.38 7.49 -4.53
N THR A 122 11.92 7.01 -3.42
CA THR A 122 11.21 6.99 -2.12
C THR A 122 10.88 8.40 -1.62
N SER A 123 11.82 9.35 -1.73
CA SER A 123 11.60 10.74 -1.32
C SER A 123 10.56 11.45 -2.18
N GLU A 124 10.61 11.22 -3.50
CA GLU A 124 9.65 11.79 -4.46
C GLU A 124 8.25 11.22 -4.23
N TYR A 125 8.11 9.89 -4.07
CA TYR A 125 6.84 9.25 -3.75
C TYR A 125 6.19 9.87 -2.51
N LEU A 126 6.94 9.97 -1.41
CA LEU A 126 6.42 10.47 -0.14
C LEU A 126 6.10 11.98 -0.20
N ALA A 127 6.87 12.76 -0.96
CA ALA A 127 6.57 14.17 -1.20
C ALA A 127 5.28 14.34 -2.00
N THR A 128 5.11 13.58 -3.08
CA THR A 128 3.91 13.62 -3.94
C THR A 128 2.68 13.13 -3.17
N SER A 129 2.74 11.96 -2.53
CA SER A 129 1.62 11.37 -1.80
C SER A 129 1.15 12.24 -0.63
N SER A 130 2.08 12.92 0.05
CA SER A 130 1.78 13.77 1.21
C SER A 130 1.37 15.21 0.85
N TYR A 131 1.29 15.56 -0.43
CA TYR A 131 1.06 16.94 -0.88
C TYR A 131 2.13 17.91 -0.34
N GLY A 132 3.38 17.44 -0.27
CA GLY A 132 4.53 18.18 0.27
C GLY A 132 4.53 18.34 1.79
N LYS A 133 3.60 17.71 2.53
CA LYS A 133 3.55 17.78 4.00
C LYS A 133 4.66 16.97 4.68
N LEU A 134 5.25 16.01 3.96
CA LEU A 134 6.40 15.24 4.38
C LEU A 134 7.58 15.50 3.44
N ARG A 135 8.70 15.94 4.02
CA ARG A 135 10.01 16.01 3.37
C ARG A 135 10.87 14.89 3.94
N TYR A 136 11.10 13.88 3.12
CA TYR A 136 11.91 12.72 3.50
C TYR A 136 13.37 12.93 3.10
N ARG A 137 14.27 12.95 4.10
CA ARG A 137 15.72 13.13 3.93
C ARG A 137 16.45 11.85 4.30
N ALA A 138 16.94 11.13 3.30
CA ALA A 138 17.86 10.01 3.53
C ALA A 138 19.27 10.53 3.79
N GLU A 139 19.94 9.98 4.81
CA GLU A 139 21.34 10.22 5.13
C GLU A 139 22.12 8.90 5.03
N PRO A 140 22.74 8.62 3.87
CA PRO A 140 23.46 7.37 3.67
C PRO A 140 24.83 7.40 4.34
N VAL A 141 25.16 6.31 5.05
CA VAL A 141 26.54 6.01 5.46
C VAL A 141 27.16 5.12 4.37
N HIS A 142 27.89 5.70 3.43
CA HIS A 142 28.43 4.99 2.26
C HIS A 142 29.62 4.05 2.59
N ARG A 143 29.35 3.04 3.41
CA ARG A 143 30.26 1.95 3.80
C ARG A 143 29.45 0.67 3.96
N TRP A 144 29.93 -0.43 3.38
CA TRP A 144 29.38 -1.76 3.66
C TRP A 144 29.77 -2.20 5.07
N LEU A 145 28.78 -2.38 5.94
CA LEU A 145 28.97 -2.95 7.26
C LEU A 145 28.89 -4.47 7.15
N ARG A 146 30.04 -5.13 7.29
CA ARG A 146 30.12 -6.59 7.25
C ARG A 146 29.56 -7.20 8.53
N MET A 147 28.50 -7.98 8.39
CA MET A 147 27.93 -8.78 9.48
C MET A 147 28.87 -9.93 9.86
N SER A 148 28.78 -10.42 11.10
CA SER A 148 29.76 -11.37 11.63
C SER A 148 29.59 -12.81 11.14
N ARG A 149 28.40 -13.16 10.63
CA ARG A 149 28.05 -14.52 10.17
C ARG A 149 27.51 -14.50 8.73
N PRO A 150 27.55 -15.64 8.01
CA PRO A 150 26.76 -15.81 6.79
C PRO A 150 25.28 -15.46 7.00
N PHE A 151 24.58 -15.04 5.94
CA PHE A 151 23.18 -14.62 6.01
C PHE A 151 22.27 -15.71 6.61
N GLU A 152 22.47 -16.96 6.22
CA GLU A 152 21.68 -18.12 6.63
C GLU A 152 21.77 -18.38 8.14
N ASP A 153 22.90 -18.04 8.75
CA ASP A 153 23.18 -18.26 10.18
C ASP A 153 22.47 -17.25 11.10
N TYR A 154 21.86 -16.21 10.54
CA TYR A 154 20.96 -15.33 11.29
C TYR A 154 19.54 -15.90 11.40
N GLY A 155 19.17 -16.92 10.61
CA GLY A 155 17.81 -17.48 10.66
C GLY A 155 16.72 -16.49 10.23
N ILE A 156 17.03 -15.59 9.30
CA ILE A 156 16.07 -14.65 8.73
C ILE A 156 15.18 -15.38 7.73
N ASP A 157 13.88 -15.43 8.01
CA ASP A 157 12.88 -16.14 7.20
C ASP A 157 11.53 -15.40 7.26
N ARG A 158 10.60 -15.74 6.36
CA ARG A 158 9.29 -15.09 6.28
C ARG A 158 8.49 -15.35 7.56
N GLY A 159 8.02 -14.27 8.18
CA GLY A 159 7.26 -14.33 9.43
C GLY A 159 8.12 -14.50 10.68
N VAL A 160 9.44 -14.56 10.55
CA VAL A 160 10.35 -14.48 11.70
C VAL A 160 10.34 -13.04 12.21
N GLY A 161 9.96 -12.89 13.48
CA GLY A 161 9.86 -11.59 14.13
C GLY A 161 11.11 -11.24 14.95
N TRP A 162 11.06 -10.04 15.52
CA TRP A 162 11.97 -9.62 16.58
C TRP A 162 11.40 -10.05 17.94
N HIS A 163 12.25 -10.64 18.78
CA HIS A 163 11.90 -11.08 20.13
C HIS A 163 12.91 -10.51 21.13
N PRO A 164 12.50 -9.76 22.18
CA PRO A 164 13.43 -9.07 23.07
C PRO A 164 14.42 -10.00 23.78
N ASP A 165 13.98 -11.24 24.06
CA ASP A 165 14.77 -12.23 24.80
C ASP A 165 15.63 -13.12 23.88
N ASP A 166 15.55 -12.96 22.56
CA ASP A 166 16.32 -13.74 21.59
C ASP A 166 17.67 -13.05 21.28
N PRO A 167 18.82 -13.66 21.63
CA PRO A 167 20.13 -13.09 21.34
C PRO A 167 20.57 -13.27 19.87
N ASP A 168 19.80 -13.94 19.02
CA ASP A 168 20.12 -14.17 17.61
C ASP A 168 19.13 -13.43 16.69
N GLY A 169 19.05 -13.82 15.41
CA GLY A 169 18.16 -13.16 14.44
C GLY A 169 18.38 -11.66 14.29
N TYR A 170 17.27 -10.94 14.21
CA TYR A 170 17.26 -9.49 14.08
C TYR A 170 17.91 -8.76 15.28
N ASN A 171 17.89 -9.32 16.49
CA ASN A 171 18.56 -8.71 17.64
C ASN A 171 20.07 -8.69 17.46
N ARG A 172 20.64 -9.80 16.96
CA ARG A 172 22.08 -9.86 16.69
C ARG A 172 22.44 -8.89 15.57
N LEU A 173 21.69 -8.87 14.47
CA LEU A 173 21.90 -7.92 13.37
C LEU A 173 21.90 -6.47 13.85
N MET A 174 20.87 -6.07 14.60
CA MET A 174 20.77 -4.71 15.13
C MET A 174 21.94 -4.37 16.08
N ARG A 175 22.32 -5.29 16.98
CA ARG A 175 23.47 -5.09 17.88
C ARG A 175 24.80 -4.98 17.13
N GLU A 176 25.00 -5.77 16.09
CA GLU A 176 26.20 -5.70 15.27
C GLU A 176 26.27 -4.39 14.48
N ILE A 177 25.14 -3.93 13.94
CA ILE A 177 25.05 -2.61 13.28
C ILE A 177 25.38 -1.49 14.26
N VAL A 178 24.78 -1.48 15.45
CA VAL A 178 25.06 -0.49 16.49
C VAL A 178 26.53 -0.52 16.90
N SER A 179 27.10 -1.72 17.10
CA SER A 179 28.52 -1.90 17.44
C SER A 179 29.46 -1.43 16.33
N ALA A 180 29.12 -1.69 15.06
CA ALA A 180 29.94 -1.33 13.90
C ALA A 180 29.97 0.18 13.63
N LEU A 181 28.91 0.90 14.00
CA LEU A 181 28.87 2.35 13.94
C LEU A 181 29.48 2.99 15.20
N GLY A 182 29.42 2.30 16.34
CA GLY A 182 30.01 2.77 17.59
C GLY A 182 29.53 4.18 17.95
N ASP A 183 30.47 5.01 18.43
CA ASP A 183 30.20 6.41 18.80
C ASP A 183 30.19 7.37 17.59
N GLU A 184 30.37 6.87 16.35
CA GLU A 184 30.33 7.70 15.13
C GLU A 184 28.91 8.19 14.81
N THR A 185 27.89 7.49 15.31
CA THR A 185 26.48 7.73 14.97
C THR A 185 25.63 7.91 16.23
N ASP A 186 24.97 9.06 16.34
CA ASP A 186 23.87 9.26 17.28
C ASP A 186 22.55 8.81 16.65
N PHE A 187 22.07 7.61 16.99
CA PHE A 187 20.81 7.08 16.46
C PHE A 187 19.59 7.92 16.87
N ALA A 188 19.66 8.66 17.98
CA ALA A 188 18.56 9.52 18.43
C ALA A 188 18.39 10.78 17.57
N ALA A 189 19.37 11.12 16.72
CA ALA A 189 19.28 12.21 15.75
C ALA A 189 18.41 11.86 14.52
N TYR A 190 18.00 10.60 14.38
CA TYR A 190 17.25 10.08 13.25
C TYR A 190 15.84 9.64 13.66
N ASP A 191 14.86 9.89 12.80
CA ASP A 191 13.47 9.50 13.04
C ASP A 191 13.22 8.00 12.78
N LEU A 192 14.01 7.44 11.84
CA LEU A 192 13.97 6.04 11.43
C LEU A 192 15.31 5.60 10.83
N VAL A 193 15.50 4.28 10.70
CA VAL A 193 16.70 3.67 10.12
C VAL A 193 16.31 2.72 8.98
N ASN A 194 16.95 2.88 7.83
CA ASN A 194 16.88 1.92 6.72
C ASN A 194 18.15 1.09 6.69
N VAL A 195 18.02 -0.22 6.57
CA VAL A 195 19.12 -1.15 6.37
C VAL A 195 18.94 -1.81 5.01
N LEU A 196 19.81 -1.45 4.07
CA LEU A 196 19.83 -1.99 2.72
C LEU A 196 20.87 -3.10 2.66
N ALA A 197 20.41 -4.35 2.68
CA ALA A 197 21.31 -5.48 2.48
C ALA A 197 21.82 -5.52 1.04
N THR A 198 22.99 -6.12 0.84
CA THR A 198 23.53 -6.37 -0.50
C THR A 198 22.55 -7.19 -1.36
N PRO A 199 22.46 -6.95 -2.69
CA PRO A 199 21.48 -7.62 -3.54
C PRO A 199 21.60 -9.15 -3.61
N ASN A 200 22.77 -9.72 -3.28
CA ASN A 200 23.06 -11.16 -3.26
C ASN A 200 22.89 -11.81 -1.87
N ALA A 201 22.31 -11.12 -0.89
CA ALA A 201 21.97 -11.69 0.41
C ALA A 201 20.49 -12.08 0.46
N GLY A 202 20.24 -13.37 0.71
CA GLY A 202 18.91 -13.97 0.77
C GLY A 202 18.33 -14.40 -0.58
N PRO A 203 17.17 -15.09 -0.57
CA PRO A 203 16.46 -15.48 -1.78
C PRO A 203 16.05 -14.25 -2.62
N HIS A 204 15.81 -14.45 -3.91
CA HIS A 204 15.30 -13.38 -4.76
C HIS A 204 13.90 -12.96 -4.28
N ALA A 205 13.56 -11.67 -4.31
CA ALA A 205 12.29 -11.18 -3.75
C ALA A 205 11.03 -11.80 -4.43
N LEU A 206 11.15 -12.24 -5.68
CA LEU A 206 10.10 -13.01 -6.38
C LEU A 206 9.92 -14.45 -5.88
N GLU A 207 10.94 -15.02 -5.24
CA GLU A 207 10.88 -16.35 -4.62
C GLU A 207 10.34 -16.22 -3.19
N GLN A 208 10.82 -15.22 -2.45
CA GLN A 208 10.42 -14.99 -1.08
C GLN A 208 10.59 -13.52 -0.65
N VAL A 209 9.51 -12.94 -0.14
CA VAL A 209 9.52 -11.61 0.47
C VAL A 209 10.07 -11.70 1.88
N LEU A 210 11.20 -11.05 2.13
CA LEU A 210 11.85 -10.99 3.46
C LEU A 210 11.94 -9.57 4.04
N SER A 211 11.70 -8.53 3.23
CA SER A 211 11.71 -7.15 3.72
C SER A 211 10.72 -7.00 4.87
N VAL A 212 11.14 -6.24 5.89
CA VAL A 212 10.38 -6.12 7.14
C VAL A 212 10.74 -4.84 7.87
N SER A 213 9.78 -4.34 8.66
CA SER A 213 9.97 -3.19 9.53
C SER A 213 9.60 -3.49 10.98
N PHE A 214 10.46 -3.06 11.89
CA PHE A 214 10.22 -3.07 13.32
C PHE A 214 9.96 -1.65 13.81
N ALA A 215 8.68 -1.32 13.97
CA ALA A 215 8.22 0.03 14.26
C ALA A 215 7.41 0.12 15.56
N GLY A 216 7.30 1.35 16.09
CA GLY A 216 6.40 1.67 17.20
C GLY A 216 6.87 1.21 18.58
N ARG A 217 8.11 0.71 18.72
CA ARG A 217 8.63 0.14 19.96
C ARG A 217 10.14 0.34 20.11
N PRO A 218 10.68 0.37 21.35
CA PRO A 218 12.11 0.24 21.59
C PRO A 218 12.60 -1.14 21.12
N LEU A 219 13.78 -1.20 20.49
CA LEU A 219 14.40 -2.43 20.01
C LEU A 219 15.66 -2.74 20.81
N VAL A 220 16.82 -2.35 20.29
CA VAL A 220 18.13 -2.55 20.93
C VAL A 220 18.59 -1.23 21.55
N ASP A 221 19.19 -1.30 22.73
CA ASP A 221 19.76 -0.12 23.39
C ASP A 221 21.00 0.41 22.66
N THR A 222 21.10 1.73 22.57
CA THR A 222 22.29 2.46 22.10
C THR A 222 22.71 3.49 23.15
N PRO A 223 23.94 4.04 23.08
CA PRO A 223 24.40 5.04 24.05
C PRO A 223 23.49 6.28 24.16
N SER A 224 22.79 6.67 23.09
CA SER A 224 21.90 7.84 23.06
C SER A 224 20.41 7.51 23.26
N GLY A 225 20.07 6.24 23.48
CA GLY A 225 18.71 5.77 23.67
C GLY A 225 18.40 4.52 22.83
N PRO A 226 17.24 3.88 23.01
CA PRO A 226 16.91 2.69 22.25
C PRO A 226 16.68 3.00 20.77
N LEU A 227 17.21 2.14 19.90
CA LEU A 227 16.90 2.11 18.48
C LEU A 227 15.41 1.88 18.25
N ARG A 228 14.83 2.58 17.28
CA ARG A 228 13.40 2.52 16.92
C ARG A 228 13.24 2.61 15.40
N ASN A 229 12.09 2.14 14.91
CA ASN A 229 11.63 2.32 13.52
C ASN A 229 12.70 1.95 12.48
N ILE A 230 13.08 0.67 12.49
CA ILE A 230 14.10 0.15 11.56
C ILE A 230 13.45 -0.74 10.50
N SER A 231 13.79 -0.48 9.24
CA SER A 231 13.36 -1.24 8.07
C SER A 231 14.54 -1.98 7.46
N PHE A 232 14.39 -3.28 7.18
CA PHE A 232 15.38 -4.08 6.48
C PHE A 232 14.89 -4.39 5.07
N ILE A 233 15.67 -4.02 4.05
CA ILE A 233 15.42 -4.36 2.67
C ILE A 233 16.41 -5.42 2.22
N TRP A 234 15.89 -6.59 1.85
CA TRP A 234 16.69 -7.74 1.43
C TRP A 234 16.69 -7.91 -0.08
N SER A 235 17.78 -8.48 -0.60
CA SER A 235 17.89 -8.96 -1.98
C SER A 235 17.61 -7.90 -3.07
N THR A 236 17.58 -8.34 -4.31
CA THR A 236 17.19 -7.55 -5.48
C THR A 236 15.66 -7.42 -5.53
N GLN A 237 15.19 -6.20 -5.76
CA GLN A 237 13.77 -5.90 -5.92
C GLN A 237 13.38 -5.94 -7.41
N PRO A 238 12.29 -6.61 -7.80
CA PRO A 238 11.91 -6.76 -9.20
C PRO A 238 11.23 -5.50 -9.75
N GLY A 239 11.29 -5.34 -11.08
CA GLY A 239 10.52 -4.33 -11.82
C GLY A 239 11.16 -2.94 -11.85
N GLU A 240 10.41 -1.97 -12.38
CA GLU A 240 10.89 -0.60 -12.67
C GLU A 240 10.67 0.37 -11.50
N SER A 241 10.20 -0.09 -10.34
CA SER A 241 9.94 0.75 -9.17
C SER A 241 10.41 0.11 -7.86
N PRO A 242 11.67 -0.34 -7.77
CA PRO A 242 12.21 -1.03 -6.60
C PRO A 242 12.15 -0.18 -5.32
N HIS A 243 12.13 1.15 -5.43
CA HIS A 243 11.97 2.06 -4.30
C HIS A 243 10.66 1.90 -3.50
N ARG A 244 9.62 1.27 -4.09
CA ARG A 244 8.30 1.13 -3.46
C ARG A 244 8.29 0.16 -2.27
N VAL A 245 9.16 -0.85 -2.25
CA VAL A 245 9.32 -1.68 -1.03
C VAL A 245 9.77 -0.82 0.14
N LEU A 246 10.67 0.14 -0.09
CA LEU A 246 11.12 1.03 0.98
C LEU A 246 10.01 2.00 1.42
N VAL A 247 9.15 2.43 0.49
CA VAL A 247 7.95 3.20 0.81
C VAL A 247 7.00 2.38 1.69
N HIS A 248 6.74 1.11 1.34
CA HIS A 248 5.91 0.19 2.12
C HIS A 248 6.46 0.02 3.54
N GLU A 249 7.74 -0.34 3.65
CA GLU A 249 8.40 -0.57 4.92
C GLU A 249 8.41 0.70 5.80
N ASN A 250 8.69 1.86 5.22
CA ASN A 250 8.61 3.12 5.95
C ASN A 250 7.15 3.52 6.29
N GLY A 251 6.16 3.04 5.55
CA GLY A 251 4.75 3.13 5.93
C GLY A 251 4.49 2.54 7.31
N HIS A 252 5.12 1.41 7.65
CA HIS A 252 5.08 0.85 9.01
C HIS A 252 5.79 1.72 10.03
N ALA A 253 6.94 2.32 9.67
CA ALA A 253 7.63 3.29 10.53
C ALA A 253 6.73 4.48 10.89
N PHE A 254 5.82 4.87 9.98
CA PHE A 254 4.79 5.90 10.21
C PHE A 254 3.48 5.36 10.86
N GLY A 255 3.40 4.05 11.11
CA GLY A 255 2.31 3.41 11.84
C GLY A 255 1.17 2.84 10.99
N LEU A 256 1.39 2.61 9.69
CA LEU A 256 0.43 1.94 8.82
C LEU A 256 0.50 0.40 8.93
N PRO A 257 -0.63 -0.31 8.91
CA PRO A 257 -0.65 -1.77 8.86
C PRO A 257 -0.45 -2.30 7.44
N ASP A 258 -0.02 -3.56 7.34
CA ASP A 258 -0.19 -4.37 6.14
C ASP A 258 -1.66 -4.56 5.83
N LEU A 259 -2.02 -4.37 4.57
CA LEU A 259 -3.39 -4.55 4.11
C LEU A 259 -3.65 -5.94 3.54
N TYR A 260 -2.62 -6.65 3.08
CA TYR A 260 -2.76 -7.98 2.51
C TYR A 260 -3.10 -9.07 3.55
N TRP A 261 -3.45 -10.27 3.09
CA TRP A 261 -3.74 -11.43 3.94
C TRP A 261 -2.49 -12.30 4.17
N THR A 262 -2.13 -12.54 5.44
CA THR A 262 -1.00 -13.43 5.82
C THR A 262 -1.44 -14.83 6.28
N GLY A 263 -2.74 -15.06 6.46
CA GLY A 263 -3.26 -16.32 6.97
C GLY A 263 -3.28 -17.45 5.94
N ALA A 264 -3.64 -18.66 6.40
CA ALA A 264 -3.80 -19.82 5.53
C ALA A 264 -5.08 -19.74 4.68
N GLY A 265 -5.07 -20.37 3.50
CA GLY A 265 -6.22 -20.48 2.61
C GLY A 265 -6.19 -19.52 1.43
N VAL A 266 -7.30 -19.43 0.69
CA VAL A 266 -7.44 -18.49 -0.43
C VAL A 266 -7.60 -17.08 0.14
N PRO A 267 -6.72 -16.13 -0.20
CA PRO A 267 -6.87 -14.75 0.23
C PRO A 267 -8.23 -14.18 -0.20
N PRO A 268 -8.95 -13.49 0.69
CA PRO A 268 -10.14 -12.74 0.27
C PRO A 268 -9.76 -11.59 -0.66
N LEU A 269 -10.73 -11.03 -1.38
CA LEU A 269 -10.57 -9.71 -2.02
C LEU A 269 -10.47 -8.65 -0.92
N LEU A 270 -9.36 -7.92 -0.90
CA LEU A 270 -9.01 -6.93 0.11
C LEU A 270 -8.89 -5.54 -0.52
N THR A 271 -7.71 -4.92 -0.44
CA THR A 271 -7.51 -3.57 -0.99
C THR A 271 -7.15 -3.62 -2.46
N GLY A 272 -6.44 -4.66 -2.91
CA GLY A 272 -5.86 -4.71 -4.24
C GLY A 272 -4.81 -3.61 -4.46
N HIS A 273 -4.47 -3.34 -5.71
CA HIS A 273 -3.38 -2.42 -6.06
C HIS A 273 -3.57 -0.96 -5.61
N TRP A 274 -4.67 -0.59 -4.96
CA TRP A 274 -5.03 0.80 -4.65
C TRP A 274 -4.23 1.44 -3.51
N ASP A 275 -3.37 0.68 -2.81
CA ASP A 275 -2.52 1.15 -1.72
C ASP A 275 -1.19 0.39 -1.68
N VAL A 276 -0.08 1.10 -1.47
CA VAL A 276 1.26 0.50 -1.38
C VAL A 276 1.41 -0.45 -0.19
N MET A 277 0.60 -0.30 0.87
CA MET A 277 0.56 -1.20 2.03
C MET A 277 -0.16 -2.52 1.76
N GLU A 278 -0.87 -2.64 0.65
CA GLU A 278 -1.35 -3.93 0.13
C GLU A 278 -0.32 -4.51 -0.85
N GLN A 279 0.13 -3.67 -1.77
CA GLN A 279 0.86 -4.11 -2.95
C GLN A 279 1.94 -3.06 -3.31
N ASP A 280 3.18 -3.41 -3.08
CA ASP A 280 4.36 -2.58 -3.32
C ASP A 280 5.08 -2.91 -4.64
N TRP A 281 4.71 -4.02 -5.28
CA TRP A 281 5.15 -4.42 -6.61
C TRP A 281 4.04 -4.25 -7.68
N GLY A 282 4.40 -4.33 -8.95
CA GLY A 282 3.44 -4.20 -10.05
C GLY A 282 3.02 -2.74 -10.33
N PRO A 283 1.75 -2.47 -10.69
CA PRO A 283 1.29 -1.15 -11.13
C PRO A 283 1.51 -0.07 -10.07
N SER A 284 1.75 1.16 -10.52
CA SER A 284 1.93 2.32 -9.65
C SER A 284 0.66 2.58 -8.83
N ASN A 285 0.82 2.91 -7.56
CA ASN A 285 -0.28 3.30 -6.69
C ASN A 285 0.09 4.43 -5.72
N ASP A 286 -0.90 5.26 -5.41
CA ASP A 286 -0.87 6.15 -4.25
C ASP A 286 -1.40 5.43 -2.99
N LEU A 287 -1.24 6.06 -1.82
CA LEU A 287 -1.90 5.66 -0.57
C LEU A 287 -3.39 6.03 -0.59
N LEU A 288 -4.24 5.22 0.03
CA LEU A 288 -5.65 5.51 0.25
C LEU A 288 -5.83 6.79 1.08
N ALA A 289 -6.91 7.53 0.85
CA ALA A 289 -7.29 8.71 1.61
C ALA A 289 -7.38 8.44 3.11
N TRP A 290 -7.79 7.22 3.51
CA TRP A 290 -7.79 6.80 4.91
C TRP A 290 -6.40 6.83 5.53
N HIS A 291 -5.41 6.24 4.85
CA HIS A 291 -4.01 6.26 5.27
C HIS A 291 -3.45 7.68 5.23
N LYS A 292 -3.74 8.47 4.18
CA LYS A 292 -3.34 9.88 4.12
C LYS A 292 -3.94 10.69 5.28
N TRP A 293 -5.17 10.43 5.69
CA TRP A 293 -5.78 11.09 6.86
C TRP A 293 -5.10 10.67 8.16
N LYS A 294 -4.86 9.37 8.34
CA LYS A 294 -4.15 8.81 9.51
C LYS A 294 -2.75 9.41 9.67
N LEU A 295 -2.03 9.61 8.57
CA LEU A 295 -0.72 10.25 8.54
C LEU A 295 -0.77 11.78 8.70
N GLY A 296 -1.97 12.36 8.79
CA GLY A 296 -2.18 13.79 8.92
C GLY A 296 -1.93 14.59 7.64
N TRP A 297 -1.98 13.93 6.48
CA TRP A 297 -1.77 14.53 5.16
C TRP A 297 -3.05 15.11 4.57
N LEU A 298 -4.22 14.66 5.01
CA LEU A 298 -5.48 15.36 4.75
C LEU A 298 -5.77 16.34 5.89
N ALA A 299 -5.96 17.61 5.54
CA ALA A 299 -6.44 18.63 6.46
C ALA A 299 -7.90 18.33 6.86
N PRO A 300 -8.37 18.77 8.04
CA PRO A 300 -9.74 18.52 8.46
C PRO A 300 -10.81 18.93 7.45
N GLY A 301 -10.59 20.04 6.74
CA GLY A 301 -11.53 20.51 5.72
C GLY A 301 -11.57 19.68 4.43
N GLN A 302 -10.62 18.77 4.25
CA GLN A 302 -10.58 17.81 3.13
C GLN A 302 -11.31 16.50 3.48
N VAL A 303 -11.85 16.39 4.71
CA VAL A 303 -12.59 15.23 5.20
C VAL A 303 -14.02 15.62 5.54
N ALA A 304 -14.99 15.08 4.80
CA ALA A 304 -16.40 15.19 5.13
C ALA A 304 -16.81 14.01 6.01
N CYS A 305 -17.10 14.28 7.28
CA CYS A 305 -17.56 13.29 8.24
C CYS A 305 -19.10 13.24 8.27
N VAL A 306 -19.70 12.12 7.85
CA VAL A 306 -21.16 11.97 7.74
C VAL A 306 -21.69 10.99 8.79
N THR A 307 -22.29 11.56 9.85
CA THR A 307 -22.83 10.80 11.00
C THR A 307 -24.34 10.95 11.16
N ALA A 308 -24.93 12.03 10.65
CA ALA A 308 -26.36 12.30 10.76
C ALA A 308 -27.19 11.38 9.83
N PRO A 309 -28.41 10.97 10.24
CA PRO A 309 -29.36 10.31 9.35
C PRO A 309 -29.84 11.26 8.23
N GLY A 310 -30.39 10.70 7.16
CA GLY A 310 -30.86 11.41 5.98
C GLY A 310 -29.85 11.49 4.84
N GLY A 311 -30.15 12.35 3.87
CA GLY A 311 -29.37 12.53 2.64
C GLY A 311 -28.46 13.77 2.67
N SER A 312 -27.22 13.63 2.20
CA SER A 312 -26.29 14.76 1.96
C SER A 312 -25.49 14.55 0.67
N GLU A 313 -25.11 15.65 0.03
CA GLU A 313 -24.28 15.62 -1.18
C GLU A 313 -22.89 16.21 -0.94
N HIS A 314 -21.88 15.60 -1.56
CA HIS A 314 -20.48 15.95 -1.41
C HIS A 314 -19.79 15.95 -2.77
N LEU A 315 -19.01 16.99 -3.07
CA LEU A 315 -18.16 17.06 -4.25
C LEU A 315 -16.74 16.63 -3.87
N LEU A 316 -16.32 15.47 -4.37
CA LEU A 316 -15.00 14.90 -4.12
C LEU A 316 -13.99 15.30 -5.20
N THR A 317 -12.86 15.82 -4.75
CA THR A 317 -11.69 16.12 -5.59
C THR A 317 -10.82 14.87 -5.74
N PRO A 318 -10.30 14.56 -6.94
CA PRO A 318 -9.39 13.43 -7.13
C PRO A 318 -8.24 13.42 -6.12
N LEU A 319 -7.96 12.24 -5.55
CA LEU A 319 -6.99 12.12 -4.48
C LEU A 319 -5.58 12.54 -4.92
N GLY A 320 -5.21 12.24 -6.17
CA GLY A 320 -3.93 12.59 -6.77
C GLY A 320 -3.81 14.04 -7.26
N ASP A 321 -4.85 14.87 -7.09
CA ASP A 321 -4.79 16.29 -7.49
C ASP A 321 -3.82 17.08 -6.56
N PRO A 322 -2.76 17.72 -7.07
CA PRO A 322 -1.80 18.45 -6.25
C PRO A 322 -2.31 19.81 -5.72
N ALA A 323 -3.40 20.38 -6.25
CA ALA A 323 -3.89 21.72 -5.90
C ALA A 323 -4.35 21.83 -4.43
N GLY A 324 -4.57 20.70 -3.76
CA GLY A 324 -4.72 20.62 -2.30
C GLY A 324 -6.03 21.16 -1.73
N ASP A 325 -6.97 21.63 -2.56
CA ASP A 325 -8.27 22.13 -2.12
C ASP A 325 -9.38 21.05 -2.22
N GLY A 326 -10.57 21.40 -1.73
CA GLY A 326 -11.77 20.56 -1.78
C GLY A 326 -11.83 19.38 -0.79
N VAL A 327 -13.00 18.75 -0.71
CA VAL A 327 -13.18 17.49 0.01
C VAL A 327 -12.53 16.38 -0.80
N ARG A 328 -11.72 15.53 -0.17
CA ARG A 328 -11.01 14.40 -0.81
C ARG A 328 -11.47 13.05 -0.29
N MET A 329 -12.14 13.07 0.86
CA MET A 329 -12.61 11.88 1.52
C MET A 329 -13.97 12.16 2.17
N VAL A 330 -14.95 11.29 1.92
CA VAL A 330 -16.14 11.19 2.75
C VAL A 330 -15.99 9.97 3.66
N ALA A 331 -16.11 10.17 4.97
CA ALA A 331 -16.04 9.11 5.96
C ALA A 331 -17.42 8.91 6.61
N LEU A 332 -17.90 7.66 6.62
CA LEU A 332 -19.21 7.27 7.11
C LEU A 332 -19.06 6.18 8.17
N PRO A 333 -19.07 6.52 9.48
CA PRO A 333 -18.93 5.53 10.55
C PRO A 333 -20.10 4.57 10.52
N THR A 334 -19.83 3.28 10.58
CA THR A 334 -20.84 2.19 10.61
C THR A 334 -20.87 1.48 11.95
N GLY A 335 -19.92 1.77 12.83
CA GLY A 335 -19.84 1.28 14.19
C GLY A 335 -18.66 1.89 14.94
N PRO A 336 -18.38 1.45 16.18
CA PRO A 336 -17.31 2.00 17.01
C PRO A 336 -15.89 1.76 16.45
N HIS A 337 -15.75 0.78 15.55
CA HIS A 337 -14.47 0.38 14.95
C HIS A 337 -14.54 0.25 13.43
N GLN A 338 -15.65 0.67 12.81
CA GLN A 338 -15.89 0.46 11.38
C GLN A 338 -16.33 1.75 10.72
N VAL A 339 -15.80 1.99 9.53
CA VAL A 339 -16.10 3.19 8.73
C VAL A 339 -16.05 2.82 7.25
N ILE A 340 -16.98 3.38 6.48
CA ILE A 340 -16.95 3.35 5.03
C ILE A 340 -16.32 4.66 4.55
N VAL A 341 -15.43 4.56 3.58
CA VAL A 341 -14.70 5.69 3.02
C VAL A 341 -15.00 5.76 1.54
N ALA A 342 -15.29 6.97 1.04
CA ALA A 342 -15.39 7.25 -0.38
C ALA A 342 -14.34 8.28 -0.79
N GLU A 343 -13.58 7.97 -1.83
CA GLU A 343 -12.55 8.83 -2.43
C GLU A 343 -12.66 8.79 -3.96
N VAL A 344 -12.10 9.77 -4.66
CA VAL A 344 -12.02 9.73 -6.13
C VAL A 344 -10.61 9.33 -6.56
N ARG A 345 -10.52 8.30 -7.40
CA ARG A 345 -9.28 7.88 -8.04
C ARG A 345 -9.33 8.18 -9.52
N ALA A 346 -8.24 8.72 -10.03
CA ALA A 346 -8.04 9.13 -11.42
C ALA A 346 -6.54 8.99 -11.75
N PRO A 347 -6.16 8.91 -13.04
CA PRO A 347 -4.77 9.00 -13.44
C PRO A 347 -4.06 10.20 -12.79
N SER A 348 -2.96 9.92 -12.08
CA SER A 348 -2.09 10.93 -11.49
C SER A 348 -0.63 10.46 -11.52
N GLU A 349 0.28 11.22 -10.94
CA GLU A 349 1.70 10.87 -10.89
C GLU A 349 1.98 9.50 -10.25
N LEU A 350 1.27 9.19 -9.16
CA LEU A 350 1.38 7.91 -8.42
C LEU A 350 0.35 6.88 -8.88
N ASP A 351 -0.78 7.31 -9.44
CA ASP A 351 -1.88 6.45 -9.90
C ASP A 351 -1.92 6.30 -11.43
N ARG A 352 -0.76 6.10 -12.08
CA ARG A 352 -0.68 6.01 -13.56
C ARG A 352 -1.43 4.82 -14.15
N ALA A 353 -1.62 3.77 -13.36
CA ALA A 353 -2.30 2.54 -13.76
C ALA A 353 -3.83 2.61 -13.64
N VAL A 354 -4.38 3.70 -13.09
CA VAL A 354 -5.82 3.85 -12.91
C VAL A 354 -6.50 3.99 -14.27
N CYS A 355 -7.16 2.92 -14.69
CA CYS A 355 -7.84 2.83 -15.98
C CYS A 355 -9.30 3.31 -15.95
N ARG A 356 -9.88 3.34 -14.74
CA ARG A 356 -11.29 3.66 -14.51
C ARG A 356 -11.35 4.75 -13.46
N THR A 357 -11.39 5.99 -13.94
CA THR A 357 -11.60 7.15 -13.07
C THR A 357 -12.99 7.09 -12.44
N GLY A 358 -13.08 7.18 -11.12
CA GLY A 358 -14.36 7.09 -10.42
C GLY A 358 -14.23 7.17 -8.90
N VAL A 359 -15.33 6.87 -8.21
CA VAL A 359 -15.40 6.85 -6.75
C VAL A 359 -14.98 5.47 -6.26
N LEU A 360 -13.83 5.36 -5.60
CA LEU A 360 -13.41 4.15 -4.90
C LEU A 360 -14.07 4.15 -3.51
N ILE A 361 -14.74 3.05 -3.17
CA ILE A 361 -15.37 2.87 -1.85
C ILE A 361 -14.62 1.78 -1.11
N SER A 362 -14.22 2.05 0.13
CA SER A 362 -13.56 1.07 0.99
C SER A 362 -14.22 0.97 2.36
N ARG A 363 -14.10 -0.21 2.97
CA ARG A 363 -14.49 -0.49 4.35
C ARG A 363 -13.23 -0.62 5.19
N VAL A 364 -13.16 0.11 6.29
CA VAL A 364 -12.07 0.03 7.27
C VAL A 364 -12.58 -0.63 8.55
N ASP A 365 -11.85 -1.61 9.08
CA ASP A 365 -12.08 -2.21 10.40
C ASP A 365 -10.84 -2.04 11.27
N THR A 366 -10.92 -1.21 12.31
CA THR A 366 -9.78 -0.90 13.18
C THR A 366 -9.45 -2.01 14.18
N ARG A 367 -10.24 -3.09 14.21
CA ARG A 367 -9.96 -4.30 15.01
C ARG A 367 -9.14 -5.33 14.25
N ALA A 368 -9.19 -5.33 12.92
CA ALA A 368 -8.37 -6.21 12.12
C ALA A 368 -6.89 -5.83 12.30
N ARG A 369 -6.05 -6.85 12.49
CA ARG A 369 -4.61 -6.65 12.67
C ARG A 369 -3.92 -6.43 11.33
N SER A 370 -2.67 -5.95 11.38
CA SER A 370 -1.73 -6.01 10.24
C SER A 370 -1.74 -7.41 9.65
N GLY A 371 -1.96 -7.54 8.35
CA GLY A 371 -1.98 -8.84 7.68
C GLY A 371 -3.34 -9.57 7.70
N GLU A 372 -4.38 -8.96 8.28
CA GLU A 372 -5.74 -9.54 8.34
C GLU A 372 -6.76 -8.82 7.41
N GLY A 373 -6.30 -7.89 6.56
CA GLY A 373 -7.18 -7.10 5.70
C GLY A 373 -8.00 -6.05 6.44
N PRO A 374 -7.36 -5.08 7.13
CA PRO A 374 -8.04 -4.00 7.85
C PRO A 374 -8.72 -2.98 6.94
N ILE A 375 -8.40 -2.97 5.65
CA ILE A 375 -9.12 -2.19 4.64
C ILE A 375 -9.54 -3.13 3.50
N ARG A 376 -10.75 -2.92 2.99
CA ARG A 376 -11.33 -3.73 1.89
C ARG A 376 -12.03 -2.83 0.90
N VAL A 377 -11.68 -2.93 -0.37
CA VAL A 377 -12.35 -2.19 -1.45
C VAL A 377 -13.68 -2.88 -1.78
N ALA A 378 -14.72 -2.08 -1.99
CA ALA A 378 -15.98 -2.51 -2.57
C ALA A 378 -15.87 -2.40 -4.09
N ASP A 379 -16.06 -3.53 -4.78
CA ASP A 379 -15.94 -3.62 -6.23
C ASP A 379 -17.25 -3.24 -6.93
N ALA A 380 -17.21 -2.23 -7.80
CA ALA A 380 -18.32 -1.84 -8.65
C ALA A 380 -18.56 -2.82 -9.82
N THR A 381 -17.57 -3.66 -10.15
CA THR A 381 -17.65 -4.64 -11.24
C THR A 381 -17.24 -6.06 -10.83
N PRO A 382 -17.97 -6.68 -9.88
CA PRO A 382 -17.67 -8.04 -9.43
C PRO A 382 -17.59 -9.03 -10.60
N GLY A 383 -16.52 -9.83 -10.63
CA GLY A 383 -16.25 -10.82 -11.68
C GLY A 383 -15.71 -10.24 -12.99
N SER A 384 -15.36 -8.95 -13.04
CA SER A 384 -14.65 -8.36 -14.18
C SER A 384 -13.25 -8.97 -14.32
N SER A 385 -12.72 -8.94 -15.55
CA SER A 385 -11.31 -9.24 -15.79
C SER A 385 -10.37 -8.14 -15.31
N GLY A 386 -10.91 -7.00 -14.86
CA GLY A 386 -10.14 -5.79 -14.68
C GLY A 386 -9.70 -5.19 -16.00
N CYS A 387 -8.79 -4.22 -15.90
CA CYS A 387 -8.30 -3.43 -17.02
C CYS A 387 -6.78 -3.49 -17.21
N LEU A 388 -6.03 -4.14 -16.31
CA LEU A 388 -4.60 -4.35 -16.51
C LEU A 388 -4.37 -5.48 -17.52
N ALA A 389 -3.69 -5.14 -18.61
CA ALA A 389 -3.56 -5.98 -19.80
C ALA A 389 -2.58 -7.16 -19.67
N ALA A 390 -1.71 -7.14 -18.66
CA ALA A 390 -0.78 -8.23 -18.38
C ALA A 390 -1.19 -8.93 -17.08
N PRO A 391 -1.26 -10.28 -17.04
CA PRO A 391 -1.42 -11.00 -15.79
C PRO A 391 -0.16 -10.77 -14.95
N ASP A 392 -0.24 -9.83 -14.03
CA ASP A 392 0.70 -9.72 -12.92
C ASP A 392 0.15 -10.60 -11.79
N PRO A 393 0.84 -11.71 -11.43
CA PRO A 393 0.35 -12.62 -10.40
C PRO A 393 0.23 -11.95 -9.02
N GLN A 394 0.84 -10.78 -8.84
CA GLN A 394 0.80 -10.01 -7.60
C GLN A 394 -0.33 -8.97 -7.60
N VAL A 395 -1.04 -8.79 -8.71
CA VAL A 395 -2.18 -7.87 -8.79
C VAL A 395 -3.49 -8.63 -8.77
N THR A 396 -4.38 -8.22 -7.87
CA THR A 396 -5.78 -8.61 -7.92
C THR A 396 -6.47 -7.92 -9.09
N ALA A 397 -6.39 -8.54 -10.28
CA ALA A 397 -6.88 -7.96 -11.54
C ALA A 397 -8.34 -7.50 -11.47
N GLU A 398 -9.22 -8.28 -10.84
CA GLU A 398 -10.65 -7.95 -10.64
C GLU A 398 -10.85 -6.60 -9.93
N LEU A 399 -9.96 -6.18 -9.04
CA LEU A 399 -10.09 -4.90 -8.34
C LEU A 399 -9.55 -3.71 -9.15
N THR A 400 -8.99 -3.91 -10.33
CA THR A 400 -8.35 -2.82 -11.09
C THR A 400 -9.35 -1.83 -11.68
N ASP A 401 -10.59 -2.24 -11.87
CA ASP A 401 -11.71 -1.43 -12.33
C ASP A 401 -12.82 -1.28 -11.28
N ALA A 402 -12.46 -1.40 -9.99
CA ALA A 402 -13.36 -1.28 -8.85
C ALA A 402 -14.14 0.06 -8.68
N PRO A 403 -13.69 1.23 -9.16
CA PRO A 403 -14.39 2.49 -8.91
C PRO A 403 -15.81 2.58 -9.49
N TYR A 404 -16.71 3.17 -8.72
CA TYR A 404 -18.09 3.49 -9.10
C TYR A 404 -18.13 4.72 -10.03
N LEU A 405 -18.93 4.65 -11.10
CA LEU A 405 -19.11 5.71 -12.09
C LEU A 405 -20.45 6.45 -11.90
N PRO A 406 -20.64 7.64 -12.49
CA PRO A 406 -21.94 8.32 -12.48
C PRO A 406 -23.10 7.41 -12.90
N GLY A 407 -24.13 7.34 -12.06
CA GLY A 407 -25.26 6.42 -12.17
C GLY A 407 -25.15 5.17 -11.30
N ASP A 408 -23.93 4.78 -10.88
CA ASP A 408 -23.73 3.62 -10.02
C ASP A 408 -24.12 3.92 -8.57
N THR A 409 -24.45 2.85 -7.82
CA THR A 409 -24.86 2.95 -6.41
C THR A 409 -24.25 1.81 -5.60
N PHE A 410 -23.51 2.18 -4.56
CA PHE A 410 -23.10 1.27 -3.50
C PHE A 410 -24.15 1.24 -2.38
N ARG A 411 -24.43 0.04 -1.86
CA ARG A 411 -25.37 -0.18 -0.74
C ARG A 411 -24.75 -1.09 0.31
N ASP A 412 -24.80 -0.65 1.56
CA ASP A 412 -24.53 -1.47 2.74
C ASP A 412 -25.79 -1.57 3.58
N HIS A 413 -26.58 -2.62 3.32
CA HIS A 413 -27.86 -2.86 4.00
C HIS A 413 -27.71 -3.08 5.50
N ARG A 414 -26.56 -3.58 5.95
CA ARG A 414 -26.32 -3.81 7.39
C ARG A 414 -26.05 -2.51 8.11
N ALA A 415 -25.35 -1.58 7.46
CA ALA A 415 -25.04 -0.27 8.00
C ALA A 415 -26.12 0.80 7.74
N GLY A 416 -27.12 0.51 6.90
CA GLY A 416 -28.12 1.49 6.47
C GLY A 416 -27.51 2.63 5.65
N ILE A 417 -26.48 2.33 4.82
CA ILE A 417 -25.74 3.32 4.04
C ILE A 417 -25.94 3.08 2.55
N THR A 418 -26.23 4.16 1.83
CA THR A 418 -26.21 4.20 0.37
C THR A 418 -25.29 5.33 -0.10
N VAL A 419 -24.44 5.03 -1.09
CA VAL A 419 -23.61 6.03 -1.79
C VAL A 419 -23.93 5.97 -3.27
N GLN A 420 -24.49 7.05 -3.81
CA GLN A 420 -24.79 7.20 -5.24
C GLN A 420 -23.78 8.14 -5.87
N VAL A 421 -23.21 7.77 -7.00
CA VAL A 421 -22.38 8.68 -7.80
C VAL A 421 -23.29 9.41 -8.77
N LEU A 422 -23.43 10.72 -8.61
CA LEU A 422 -24.40 11.51 -9.37
C LEU A 422 -23.84 11.98 -10.70
N GLU A 423 -22.68 12.62 -10.67
CA GLU A 423 -22.05 13.23 -11.84
C GLU A 423 -20.53 13.31 -11.65
N ALA A 424 -19.82 13.45 -12.76
CA ALA A 424 -18.41 13.82 -12.80
C ALA A 424 -18.26 15.09 -13.63
N ASP A 425 -17.45 16.04 -13.16
CA ASP A 425 -17.16 17.26 -13.91
C ASP A 425 -15.90 17.12 -14.79
N ARG A 426 -15.55 18.19 -15.50
CA ARG A 426 -14.43 18.22 -16.43
C ARG A 426 -13.07 18.14 -15.74
N ASP A 427 -13.00 18.47 -14.45
CA ASP A 427 -11.79 18.42 -13.64
C ASP A 427 -11.64 17.02 -12.99
N GLY A 428 -12.55 16.08 -13.29
CA GLY A 428 -12.56 14.74 -12.73
C GLY A 428 -13.13 14.68 -11.31
N ARG A 429 -13.70 15.78 -10.78
CA ARG A 429 -14.37 15.76 -9.48
C ARG A 429 -15.69 15.02 -9.60
N HIS A 430 -16.04 14.26 -8.57
CA HIS A 430 -17.28 13.48 -8.56
C HIS A 430 -18.21 13.98 -7.48
N ARG A 431 -19.46 14.24 -7.84
CA ARG A 431 -20.51 14.52 -6.87
C ARG A 431 -21.13 13.19 -6.44
N ILE A 432 -21.17 12.96 -5.13
CA ILE A 432 -21.85 11.81 -4.55
C ILE A 432 -23.01 12.25 -3.67
N ARG A 433 -24.05 11.42 -3.60
CA ARG A 433 -25.10 11.50 -2.60
C ARG A 433 -24.95 10.35 -1.62
N VAL A 434 -24.86 10.70 -0.34
CA VAL A 434 -24.84 9.77 0.78
C VAL A 434 -26.20 9.79 1.46
N THR A 435 -26.79 8.62 1.66
CA THR A 435 -28.00 8.46 2.46
C THR A 435 -27.71 7.51 3.63
N ARG A 436 -28.17 7.91 4.82
CA ARG A 436 -28.12 7.12 6.06
C ARG A 436 -29.53 6.94 6.62
N ASP A 437 -29.91 5.69 6.85
CA ASP A 437 -31.24 5.32 7.37
C ASP A 437 -31.41 5.57 8.88
#